data_AF-A4TW25-F1
#
_entry.id   AF-A4TW25-F1
#
_cell.length_a   1.000
_cell.length_b   1.000
_cell.length_c   1.000
_cell.angle_alpha   90.00
_cell.angle_beta   90.00
_cell.angle_gamma   90.00
#
_symmetry.space_group_name_H-M   'P 1'
#
loop_
_entity.id
_entity.type
_entity.pdbx_description
1 polymer ?
#
loop_
_entity_poly.entity_id
_entity_poly.type
_entity_poly.pdbx_seq_one_letter_code
_entity_poly.pdbx_strand_id
1 'polypeptide(L)'
;MGYFKGMASGSFKKDSLGRTVFFPNGIFGRGRIIENEQTAERFKKRITWIYIVTFIPVFLLGFFFIPRLGWWIIPIVLIAGFAMWVMIFFMVRQYPFSEERLSYVESLRNQAKGTGKITLWILFVLCLVAAGQMGYFTIRRFGQFDEMIPRLALTVLAAACAFLMGWMLRQRGR
;
A
#
# COMPACT_ATOMS: atom_id res chain seq x y z
N MET A 1 -0.28 -7.25 13.21
CA MET A 1 0.50 -6.97 11.97
C MET A 1 -0.26 -7.37 10.69
N GLY A 2 -1.57 -7.06 10.58
CA GLY A 2 -2.38 -7.51 9.42
C GLY A 2 -2.17 -6.68 8.16
N TYR A 3 -2.15 -5.34 8.29
CA TYR A 3 -2.09 -4.42 7.14
C TYR A 3 -0.81 -4.56 6.31
N PHE A 4 0.36 -4.37 6.94
CA PHE A 4 1.65 -4.46 6.23
C PHE A 4 1.93 -5.86 5.66
N LYS A 5 1.46 -6.91 6.35
CA LYS A 5 1.55 -8.29 5.84
C LYS A 5 0.67 -8.46 4.59
N GLY A 6 -0.53 -7.89 4.60
CA GLY A 6 -1.39 -7.82 3.43
C GLY A 6 -0.76 -7.06 2.28
N MET A 7 -0.23 -5.86 2.54
CA MET A 7 0.46 -5.05 1.55
C MET A 7 1.62 -5.81 0.92
N ALA A 8 2.47 -6.45 1.73
CA ALA A 8 3.53 -7.33 1.24
C ALA A 8 2.98 -8.49 0.39
N SER A 9 1.91 -9.14 0.84
CA SER A 9 1.29 -10.28 0.13
C SER A 9 0.74 -9.91 -1.24
N GLY A 10 0.33 -8.65 -1.45
CA GLY A 10 -0.12 -8.15 -2.76
C GLY A 10 0.93 -8.22 -3.86
N SER A 11 2.22 -8.27 -3.51
CA SER A 11 3.35 -8.35 -4.45
C SER A 11 3.84 -9.79 -4.69
N PHE A 12 3.16 -10.80 -4.14
CA PHE A 12 3.50 -12.21 -4.36
C PHE A 12 2.39 -12.91 -5.15
N LYS A 13 2.80 -13.84 -6.01
CA LYS A 13 1.93 -14.74 -6.78
C LYS A 13 2.52 -16.15 -6.76
N LYS A 14 1.70 -17.17 -7.02
CA LYS A 14 2.17 -18.52 -7.36
C LYS A 14 2.10 -18.67 -8.89
N ASP A 15 3.21 -19.07 -9.50
CA ASP A 15 3.31 -19.39 -10.93
C ASP A 15 2.51 -20.67 -11.24
N SER A 16 2.22 -20.92 -12.52
CA SER A 16 1.70 -22.17 -13.07
C SER A 16 2.36 -23.44 -12.52
N LEU A 17 3.67 -23.39 -12.21
CA LEU A 17 4.46 -24.47 -11.63
C LEU A 17 4.44 -24.52 -10.08
N GLY A 18 3.57 -23.74 -9.42
CA GLY A 18 3.46 -23.68 -7.96
C GLY A 18 4.59 -22.94 -7.24
N ARG A 19 5.53 -22.35 -8.00
CA ARG A 19 6.66 -21.57 -7.47
C ARG A 19 6.20 -20.19 -7.01
N THR A 20 6.84 -19.63 -5.98
CA THR A 20 6.48 -18.30 -5.49
C THR A 20 7.19 -17.24 -6.32
N VAL A 21 6.44 -16.31 -6.90
CA VAL A 21 6.98 -15.19 -7.69
C VAL A 21 6.75 -13.89 -6.95
N PHE A 22 7.81 -13.10 -6.77
CA PHE A 22 7.77 -11.78 -6.16
C PHE A 22 7.92 -10.68 -7.20
N PHE A 23 7.07 -9.65 -7.13
CA PHE A 23 7.03 -8.54 -8.06
C PHE A 23 7.57 -7.26 -7.39
N PRO A 24 8.88 -6.95 -7.49
CA PRO A 24 9.49 -5.81 -6.80
C PRO A 24 8.93 -4.46 -7.26
N ASN A 25 8.59 -4.33 -8.55
CA ASN A 25 7.99 -3.12 -9.12
C ASN A 25 6.48 -3.27 -9.35
N GLY A 26 5.83 -4.24 -8.68
CA GLY A 26 4.42 -4.54 -8.85
C GLY A 26 4.04 -4.83 -10.31
N ILE A 27 3.01 -4.15 -10.80
CA ILE A 27 2.37 -4.39 -12.11
C ILE A 27 3.28 -3.98 -13.28
N PHE A 28 4.19 -3.03 -13.06
CA PHE A 28 5.05 -2.48 -14.11
C PHE A 28 6.33 -3.31 -14.33
N GLY A 29 6.59 -4.31 -13.47
CA GLY A 29 7.82 -5.09 -13.50
C GLY A 29 7.62 -6.57 -13.79
N ARG A 30 8.73 -7.22 -14.18
CA ARG A 30 8.82 -8.68 -14.21
C ARG A 30 8.94 -9.24 -12.79
N GLY A 31 8.34 -10.40 -12.59
CA GLY A 31 8.46 -11.15 -11.34
C GLY A 31 9.84 -11.78 -11.18
N ARG A 32 10.14 -12.17 -9.95
CA ARG A 32 11.37 -12.88 -9.55
C ARG A 32 10.98 -14.18 -8.88
N ILE A 33 11.51 -15.30 -9.35
CA ILE A 33 11.14 -16.62 -8.86
C ILE A 33 11.91 -16.92 -7.57
N ILE A 34 11.17 -17.24 -6.52
CA ILE A 34 11.69 -17.72 -5.24
C ILE A 34 11.36 -19.21 -5.16
N GLU A 35 12.38 -20.04 -5.37
CA GLU A 35 12.23 -21.49 -5.53
C GLU A 35 11.76 -22.19 -4.24
N ASN A 36 12.21 -21.72 -3.08
CA ASN A 36 11.92 -22.34 -1.79
C ASN A 36 10.84 -21.56 -1.02
N GLU A 37 9.80 -22.26 -0.57
CA GLU A 37 8.70 -21.70 0.22
C GLU A 37 9.15 -21.15 1.58
N GLN A 38 10.13 -21.76 2.24
CA GLN A 38 10.71 -21.23 3.47
C GLN A 38 11.42 -19.90 3.22
N THR A 39 12.14 -19.80 2.09
CA THR A 39 12.79 -18.56 1.67
C THR A 39 11.75 -17.49 1.35
N ALA A 40 10.65 -17.86 0.68
CA ALA A 40 9.56 -16.94 0.38
C ALA A 40 8.88 -16.39 1.64
N GLU A 41 8.64 -17.22 2.66
CA GLU A 41 8.06 -16.76 3.93
C GLU A 41 9.02 -15.85 4.72
N ARG A 42 10.32 -16.16 4.75
CA ARG A 42 11.33 -15.24 5.32
C ARG A 42 11.37 -13.92 4.56
N PHE A 43 11.25 -13.98 3.24
CA PHE A 43 11.24 -12.81 2.37
C PHE A 43 10.02 -11.91 2.62
N LYS A 44 8.83 -12.50 2.72
CA LYS A 44 7.59 -11.80 3.11
C LYS A 44 7.71 -11.10 4.46
N LYS A 45 8.27 -11.79 5.47
CA LYS A 45 8.51 -11.19 6.79
C LYS A 45 9.47 -10.01 6.72
N ARG A 46 10.55 -10.14 5.94
CA ARG A 46 11.55 -9.08 5.78
C ARG A 46 10.98 -7.86 5.06
N ILE A 47 10.20 -8.05 3.99
CA ILE A 47 9.49 -6.96 3.30
C ILE A 47 8.47 -6.29 4.23
N THR A 48 7.72 -7.08 4.99
CA THR A 48 6.77 -6.53 5.99
C THR A 48 7.50 -5.66 7.01
N TRP A 49 8.67 -6.11 7.47
CA TRP A 49 9.53 -5.34 8.37
C TRP A 49 10.06 -4.05 7.74
N ILE A 50 10.52 -4.10 6.48
CA ILE A 50 10.95 -2.90 5.74
C ILE A 50 9.79 -1.91 5.62
N TYR A 51 8.57 -2.37 5.29
CA TYR A 51 7.40 -1.48 5.28
C TYR A 51 7.15 -0.84 6.64
N ILE A 52 7.20 -1.61 7.74
CA ILE A 52 6.99 -1.08 9.09
C ILE A 52 8.05 -0.02 9.44
N VAL A 53 9.33 -0.32 9.22
CA VAL A 53 10.45 0.56 9.58
C VAL A 53 10.50 1.81 8.71
N THR A 54 10.02 1.76 7.48
CA THR A 54 9.98 2.95 6.61
C THR A 54 8.69 3.75 6.79
N PHE A 55 7.52 3.11 6.79
CA PHE A 55 6.24 3.83 6.85
C PHE A 55 5.95 4.43 8.22
N ILE A 56 6.21 3.71 9.32
CA ILE A 56 5.83 4.21 10.66
C ILE A 56 6.58 5.50 11.01
N PRO A 57 7.91 5.60 10.88
CA PRO A 57 8.63 6.84 11.19
C PRO A 57 8.21 7.99 10.28
N VAL A 58 8.03 7.75 8.99
CA VAL A 58 7.56 8.77 8.04
C VAL A 58 6.17 9.27 8.42
N PHE A 59 5.26 8.36 8.78
CA PHE A 59 3.91 8.70 9.20
C PHE A 59 3.90 9.48 10.52
N LEU A 60 4.70 9.07 11.52
CA LEU A 60 4.82 9.78 12.80
C LEU A 60 5.45 11.17 12.62
N LEU A 61 6.53 11.27 11.83
CA LEU A 61 7.17 12.55 11.52
C LEU A 61 6.20 13.49 10.80
N GLY A 62 5.42 12.97 9.86
CA GLY A 62 4.32 13.72 9.27
C GLY A 62 3.31 14.16 10.32
N PHE A 63 2.62 13.22 10.93
CA PHE A 63 1.51 13.54 11.82
C PHE A 63 1.86 14.53 12.93
N PHE A 64 3.02 14.38 13.59
CA PHE A 64 3.43 15.24 14.69
C PHE A 64 4.07 16.56 14.25
N PHE A 65 4.78 16.58 13.11
CA PHE A 65 5.57 17.75 12.71
C PHE A 65 5.06 18.46 11.46
N ILE A 66 3.97 18.02 10.80
CA ILE A 66 3.36 18.68 9.62
C ILE A 66 3.32 20.22 9.73
N PRO A 67 2.83 20.84 10.82
CA PRO A 67 2.75 22.31 10.89
C PRO A 67 4.12 23.01 10.95
N ARG A 68 5.20 22.28 11.24
CA ARG A 68 6.57 22.80 11.40
C ARG A 68 7.53 22.35 10.29
N LEU A 69 7.35 21.14 9.78
CA LEU A 69 8.20 20.53 8.75
C LEU A 69 7.85 21.03 7.34
N GLY A 70 6.60 21.46 7.12
CA GLY A 70 6.18 22.05 5.85
C GLY A 70 6.64 21.23 4.64
N TRP A 71 7.31 21.88 3.68
CA TRP A 71 7.76 21.27 2.43
C TRP A 71 8.91 20.26 2.60
N TRP A 72 9.60 20.24 3.75
CA TRP A 72 10.70 19.30 4.03
C TRP A 72 10.25 17.86 4.17
N ILE A 73 8.96 17.60 4.37
CA ILE A 73 8.47 16.23 4.40
C ILE A 73 8.57 15.53 3.05
N ILE A 74 8.47 16.28 1.95
CA ILE A 74 8.52 15.74 0.59
C ILE A 74 9.88 15.05 0.32
N PRO A 75 11.04 15.70 0.51
CA PRO A 75 12.33 15.04 0.30
C PRO A 75 12.55 13.88 1.28
N ILE A 76 12.08 13.96 2.53
CA ILE A 76 12.20 12.85 3.49
C ILE A 76 11.44 11.62 2.99
N VAL A 77 10.20 11.79 2.53
CA VAL A 77 9.38 10.70 1.97
C VAL A 77 10.04 10.12 0.71
N LEU A 78 10.57 10.98 -0.17
CA LEU A 78 11.24 10.54 -1.39
C LEU A 78 12.52 9.74 -1.09
N ILE A 79 13.35 10.21 -0.16
CA ILE A 79 14.57 9.51 0.26
C ILE A 79 14.22 8.17 0.91
N ALA A 80 13.22 8.15 1.80
CA ALA A 80 12.76 6.92 2.45
C ALA A 80 12.22 5.90 1.43
N GLY A 81 11.42 6.36 0.45
CA GLY A 81 10.90 5.54 -0.63
C GLY A 81 12.00 5.00 -1.54
N PHE A 82 12.98 5.85 -1.90
CA PHE A 82 14.12 5.44 -2.71
C PHE A 82 15.01 4.41 -1.97
N ALA A 83 15.31 4.64 -0.70
CA ALA A 83 16.07 3.70 0.13
C ALA A 83 15.36 2.34 0.23
N MET A 84 14.04 2.34 0.45
CA MET A 84 13.22 1.12 0.42
C MET A 84 13.34 0.40 -0.94
N TRP A 85 13.19 1.14 -2.04
CA TRP A 85 13.27 0.57 -3.38
C TRP A 85 14.65 -0.06 -3.65
N VAL A 86 15.73 0.63 -3.28
CA VAL A 86 17.11 0.13 -3.40
C VAL A 86 17.31 -1.14 -2.57
N MET A 87 16.84 -1.18 -1.32
CA MET A 87 16.94 -2.37 -0.47
C MET A 87 16.22 -3.57 -1.09
N ILE A 88 14.98 -3.37 -1.57
CA ILE A 88 14.21 -4.43 -2.23
C ILE A 88 14.93 -4.88 -3.51
N PHE A 89 15.45 -3.95 -4.30
CA PHE A 89 16.17 -4.24 -5.55
C PHE A 89 17.40 -5.12 -5.32
N PHE A 90 18.24 -4.77 -4.35
CA PHE A 90 19.41 -5.58 -4.01
C PHE A 90 19.04 -6.96 -3.47
N MET A 91 17.96 -7.07 -2.69
CA MET A 91 17.48 -8.34 -2.15
C MET A 91 16.97 -9.30 -3.24
N VAL A 92 16.43 -8.79 -4.36
CA VAL A 92 15.85 -9.62 -5.42
C VAL A 92 16.75 -9.86 -6.62
N ARG A 93 17.87 -9.12 -6.74
CA ARG A 93 18.73 -9.14 -7.93
C ARG A 93 19.29 -10.53 -8.27
N GLN A 94 19.49 -11.37 -7.25
CA GLN A 94 20.03 -12.72 -7.37
C GLN A 94 19.05 -13.77 -7.90
N TYR A 95 17.74 -13.46 -7.99
CA TYR A 95 16.73 -14.44 -8.40
C TYR A 95 16.42 -14.35 -9.91
N PRO A 96 16.13 -15.49 -10.56
CA PRO A 96 15.77 -15.50 -11.98
C PRO A 96 14.45 -14.77 -12.22
N PHE A 97 14.31 -14.21 -13.42
CA PHE A 97 13.08 -13.54 -13.83
C PHE A 97 11.98 -14.57 -14.11
N SER A 98 10.74 -14.20 -13.79
CA SER A 98 9.53 -14.86 -14.29
C SER A 98 8.97 -14.05 -15.46
N GLU A 99 8.49 -14.74 -16.49
CA GLU A 99 7.76 -14.12 -17.60
C GLU A 99 6.31 -13.78 -17.24
N GLU A 100 5.78 -14.39 -16.17
CA GLU A 100 4.46 -14.05 -15.68
C GLU A 100 4.41 -12.61 -15.19
N ARG A 101 3.27 -11.95 -15.46
CA ARG A 101 2.97 -10.62 -14.95
C ARG A 101 1.90 -10.69 -13.87
N LEU A 102 1.96 -9.73 -12.95
CA LEU A 102 0.97 -9.55 -11.91
C LEU A 102 -0.14 -8.63 -12.41
N SER A 103 -1.38 -9.12 -12.45
CA SER A 103 -2.53 -8.26 -12.75
C SER A 103 -2.90 -7.39 -11.54
N TYR A 104 -3.42 -6.18 -11.77
CA TYR A 104 -3.86 -5.28 -10.71
C TYR A 104 -4.92 -5.93 -9.80
N VAL A 105 -5.88 -6.64 -10.41
CA VAL A 105 -6.96 -7.34 -9.70
C VAL A 105 -6.41 -8.49 -8.85
N GLU A 106 -5.39 -9.20 -9.36
CA GLU A 106 -4.71 -10.28 -8.62
C GLU A 106 -3.95 -9.73 -7.41
N SER A 107 -3.23 -8.61 -7.60
CA SER A 107 -2.51 -7.93 -6.53
C SER A 107 -3.44 -7.50 -5.40
N LEU A 108 -4.57 -6.87 -5.73
CA LEU A 108 -5.59 -6.47 -4.75
C LEU A 108 -6.21 -7.67 -4.06
N ARG A 109 -6.49 -8.76 -4.78
CA ARG A 109 -7.03 -9.99 -4.18
C ARG A 109 -6.04 -10.63 -3.22
N ASN A 110 -4.76 -10.69 -3.57
CA ASN A 110 -3.71 -11.22 -2.71
C ASN A 110 -3.50 -10.34 -1.48
N GLN A 111 -3.60 -9.02 -1.64
CA GLN A 111 -3.57 -8.06 -0.54
C GLN A 111 -4.78 -8.22 0.40
N ALA A 112 -5.98 -8.45 -0.14
CA ALA A 112 -7.20 -8.69 0.62
C ALA A 112 -7.12 -9.98 1.46
N LYS A 113 -6.54 -11.04 0.89
CA LYS A 113 -6.28 -12.31 1.60
C LYS A 113 -5.24 -12.16 2.71
N GLY A 114 -4.16 -11.42 2.45
CA GLY A 114 -3.07 -11.23 3.42
C GLY A 114 -3.37 -10.26 4.55
N THR A 115 -4.30 -9.30 4.34
CA THR A 115 -4.73 -8.34 5.38
C THR A 115 -5.62 -9.06 6.41
N GLY A 116 -5.89 -8.50 7.59
CA GLY A 116 -6.91 -9.03 8.52
C GLY A 116 -8.32 -8.52 8.18
N LYS A 117 -9.38 -9.32 8.38
CA LYS A 117 -10.78 -8.89 8.09
C LYS A 117 -11.17 -7.67 8.92
N ILE A 118 -10.81 -7.69 10.20
CA ILE A 118 -11.00 -6.58 11.13
C ILE A 118 -10.22 -5.35 10.67
N THR A 119 -8.98 -5.52 10.23
CA THR A 119 -8.14 -4.41 9.73
C THR A 119 -8.75 -3.75 8.50
N LEU A 120 -9.28 -4.54 7.55
CA LEU A 120 -9.98 -3.99 6.38
C LEU A 120 -11.24 -3.21 6.78
N TRP A 121 -12.01 -3.71 7.75
CA TRP A 121 -13.17 -3.00 8.28
C TRP A 121 -12.80 -1.68 8.96
N ILE A 122 -11.76 -1.67 9.80
CA ILE A 122 -11.27 -0.46 10.45
C ILE A 122 -10.82 0.57 9.40
N LEU A 123 -10.07 0.15 8.38
CA LEU A 123 -9.63 1.04 7.30
C LEU A 123 -10.80 1.57 6.48
N PHE A 124 -11.77 0.71 6.17
CA PHE A 124 -12.98 1.10 5.46
C PHE A 124 -13.76 2.19 6.21
N VAL A 125 -14.02 1.99 7.50
CA VAL A 125 -14.70 2.98 8.35
C VAL A 125 -13.88 4.26 8.44
N LEU A 126 -12.56 4.17 8.61
CA LEU A 126 -11.68 5.34 8.67
C LEU A 126 -11.74 6.16 7.37
N CYS A 127 -11.69 5.52 6.20
CA CYS A 127 -11.83 6.19 4.92
C CYS A 127 -13.20 6.86 4.75
N LEU A 128 -14.28 6.21 5.20
CA LEU A 128 -15.63 6.81 5.17
C LEU A 128 -15.73 8.04 6.07
N VAL A 129 -15.20 7.97 7.30
CA VAL A 129 -15.17 9.10 8.22
C VAL A 129 -14.36 10.25 7.63
N ALA A 130 -13.18 9.96 7.08
CA ALA A 130 -12.34 10.97 6.45
C ALA A 130 -13.02 11.62 5.23
N ALA A 131 -13.66 10.82 4.36
CA ALA A 131 -14.41 11.33 3.21
C ALA A 131 -15.61 12.19 3.66
N GLY A 132 -16.35 11.74 4.68
CA GLY A 132 -17.48 12.47 5.24
C GLY A 132 -17.05 13.81 5.87
N GLN A 133 -15.98 13.82 6.67
CA GLN A 133 -15.44 15.04 7.27
C GLN A 133 -14.96 16.03 6.19
N MET A 134 -14.14 15.57 5.24
CA MET A 134 -13.62 16.43 4.17
C MET A 134 -14.74 16.97 3.26
N GLY A 135 -15.72 16.13 2.91
CA GLY A 135 -16.90 16.54 2.14
C GLY A 135 -17.74 17.57 2.89
N TYR A 136 -17.99 17.35 4.18
CA TYR A 136 -18.72 18.29 5.04
C TYR A 136 -18.02 19.66 5.13
N PHE A 137 -16.70 19.68 5.34
CA PHE A 137 -15.93 20.93 5.35
C PHE A 137 -15.93 21.64 4.00
N THR A 138 -15.93 20.88 2.90
CA THR A 138 -16.04 21.43 1.54
C THR A 138 -17.38 22.14 1.35
N ILE A 139 -18.49 21.55 1.82
CA ILE A 139 -19.83 22.14 1.75
C ILE A 139 -19.95 23.37 2.68
N ARG A 140 -19.42 23.30 3.91
CA ARG A 140 -19.53 24.39 4.89
C ARG A 140 -18.68 25.63 4.60
N ARG A 141 -17.58 25.49 3.85
CA ARG A 141 -16.73 26.63 3.43
C ARG A 141 -16.81 26.90 1.93
N PHE A 142 -18.00 26.72 1.37
CA PHE A 142 -18.29 27.11 -0.02
C PHE A 142 -18.05 28.62 -0.18
N GLY A 143 -17.00 29.00 -0.92
CA GLY A 143 -16.62 30.41 -1.12
C GLY A 143 -15.12 30.68 -1.16
N GLN A 144 -14.29 29.82 -0.55
CA GLN A 144 -12.82 29.86 -0.68
C GLN A 144 -12.39 28.94 -1.82
N PHE A 145 -12.43 29.43 -3.06
CA PHE A 145 -12.12 28.65 -4.27
C PHE A 145 -10.72 28.02 -4.24
N ASP A 146 -9.72 28.71 -3.67
CA ASP A 146 -8.34 28.21 -3.57
C ASP A 146 -8.21 26.94 -2.74
N GLU A 147 -9.05 26.75 -1.72
CA GLU A 147 -9.04 25.56 -0.87
C GLU A 147 -10.08 24.52 -1.30
N MET A 148 -11.01 24.88 -2.18
CA MET A 148 -12.11 24.00 -2.59
C MET A 148 -11.61 22.85 -3.47
N ILE A 149 -10.78 23.14 -4.47
CA ILE A 149 -10.22 22.14 -5.39
C ILE A 149 -9.43 21.06 -4.65
N PRO A 150 -8.42 21.37 -3.80
CA PRO A 150 -7.65 20.34 -3.11
C PRO A 150 -8.52 19.51 -2.14
N ARG A 151 -9.49 20.12 -1.45
CA ARG A 151 -10.39 19.40 -0.55
C ARG A 151 -11.34 18.46 -1.28
N LEU A 152 -11.86 18.89 -2.43
CA LEU A 152 -12.73 18.07 -3.25
C LEU A 152 -11.95 16.88 -3.84
N ALA A 153 -10.72 17.12 -4.31
CA ALA A 153 -9.81 16.06 -4.76
C ALA A 153 -9.50 15.05 -3.64
N LEU A 154 -9.21 15.52 -2.42
CA LEU A 154 -8.99 14.68 -1.24
C LEU A 154 -10.24 13.86 -0.86
N THR A 155 -11.43 14.46 -0.97
CA THR A 155 -12.71 13.80 -0.69
C THR A 155 -12.98 12.68 -1.68
N VAL A 156 -12.80 12.94 -2.98
CA VAL A 156 -12.96 11.93 -4.05
C VAL A 156 -11.94 10.80 -3.87
N LEU A 157 -10.68 11.13 -3.57
CA LEU A 157 -9.64 10.14 -3.30
C LEU A 157 -9.99 9.26 -2.09
N ALA A 158 -10.44 9.85 -0.99
CA ALA A 158 -10.85 9.12 0.20
C ALA A 158 -12.05 8.19 -0.08
N ALA A 159 -13.03 8.66 -0.85
CA ALA A 159 -14.17 7.85 -1.29
C ALA A 159 -13.73 6.68 -2.20
N ALA A 160 -12.80 6.91 -3.13
CA ALA A 160 -12.24 5.85 -3.97
C ALA A 160 -11.49 4.79 -3.13
N CYS A 161 -10.72 5.21 -2.13
CA CYS A 161 -10.08 4.31 -1.18
C CYS A 161 -11.10 3.49 -0.37
N ALA A 162 -12.19 4.12 0.10
CA ALA A 162 -13.27 3.40 0.78
C ALA A 162 -13.91 2.35 -0.14
N PHE A 163 -14.18 2.71 -1.40
CA PHE A 163 -14.71 1.77 -2.39
C PHE A 163 -13.80 0.56 -2.61
N LEU A 164 -12.49 0.79 -2.77
CA LEU A 164 -11.50 -0.29 -2.91
C LEU A 164 -11.46 -1.21 -1.69
N MET A 165 -11.46 -0.65 -0.48
CA MET A 165 -11.50 -1.44 0.76
C MET A 165 -12.80 -2.24 0.89
N GLY A 166 -13.94 -1.68 0.50
CA GLY A 166 -15.22 -2.37 0.43
C GLY A 166 -15.22 -3.54 -0.58
N TRP A 167 -14.62 -3.33 -1.76
CA TRP A 167 -14.44 -4.38 -2.75
C TRP A 167 -13.53 -5.51 -2.22
N MET A 168 -12.43 -5.17 -1.54
CA MET A 168 -11.53 -6.14 -0.90
C MET A 168 -12.24 -6.94 0.20
N LEU A 169 -13.10 -6.29 1.01
CA LEU A 169 -13.93 -6.97 2.01
C LEU A 169 -14.88 -7.98 1.37
N ARG A 170 -15.53 -7.61 0.25
CA ARG A 170 -16.43 -8.49 -0.49
C ARG A 170 -15.69 -9.70 -1.09
N GLN A 171 -14.51 -9.50 -1.67
CA GLN A 171 -13.70 -10.58 -2.26
C GLN A 171 -13.18 -11.57 -1.23
N ARG A 172 -13.10 -11.19 0.04
CA ARG A 172 -12.68 -12.08 1.12
C ARG A 172 -13.84 -12.88 1.73
N GLY A 173 -15.06 -12.35 1.67
CA GLY A 173 -16.26 -13.02 2.20
C GLY A 173 -16.76 -14.17 1.32
N ARG A 174 -16.21 -14.32 0.11
CA ARG A 174 -16.40 -15.45 -0.80
C ARG A 174 -15.20 -16.38 -0.69
#